data_AF-A0A087UCX7-F1
#
_entry.id   AF-A0A087UCX7-F1
#
_cell.length_a   1.000
_cell.length_b   1.000
_cell.length_c   1.000
_cell.angle_alpha   90.00
_cell.angle_beta   90.00
_cell.angle_gamma   90.00
#
_symmetry.space_group_name_H-M   'P 1'
#
loop_
_entity.id
_entity.type
_entity.pdbx_description
1 polymer ?
#
loop_
_entity_poly.entity_id
_entity_poly.type
_entity_poly.pdbx_seq_one_letter_code
_entity_poly.pdbx_strand_id
1 'polypeptide(L)'
;MDNVALPRLSFKGENLPSARQVSLTVHSDSERPHSHLTVFLAIFAEFVFHDIFHTSQTAGYRGHRIRCCGVPPNLLHPECYSITDNSTSNKEDLCVNYVRSSNAPRAGCTLGPREQINQVTSFLDGSVIYGSSEEEVRRLRAYKGGLMKTQEDLDLLP
;
A
#
# COMPACT_ATOMS: atom_id res chain seq x y z
N MET A 1 -11.39 -18.85 -8.67
CA MET A 1 -10.01 -18.63 -8.18
C MET A 1 -9.11 -19.51 -9.01
N ASP A 2 -8.00 -18.98 -9.53
CA ASP A 2 -7.06 -19.71 -10.39
C ASP A 2 -5.88 -20.32 -9.61
N ASN A 3 -5.80 -20.07 -8.29
CA ASN A 3 -4.68 -20.43 -7.40
C ASN A 3 -3.31 -19.88 -7.86
N VAL A 4 -3.30 -18.91 -8.76
CA VAL A 4 -2.07 -18.33 -9.32
C VAL A 4 -2.04 -16.84 -9.05
N ALA A 5 -2.97 -16.06 -9.60
CA ALA A 5 -2.90 -14.61 -9.53
C ALA A 5 -4.24 -13.92 -9.27
N LEU A 6 -5.38 -14.55 -9.53
CA LEU A 6 -6.67 -13.91 -9.32
C LEU A 6 -7.04 -13.89 -7.82
N PRO A 7 -7.59 -12.78 -7.32
CA PRO A 7 -8.16 -12.72 -5.98
C PRO A 7 -9.20 -13.83 -5.73
N ARG A 8 -9.35 -14.19 -4.46
CA ARG A 8 -10.22 -15.30 -4.03
C ARG A 8 -11.69 -15.05 -4.38
N LEU A 9 -12.40 -16.14 -4.66
CA LEU A 9 -13.87 -16.17 -4.76
C LEU A 9 -14.45 -16.90 -3.54
N SER A 10 -15.78 -16.91 -3.40
CA SER A 10 -16.45 -17.75 -2.42
C SER A 10 -16.25 -19.24 -2.73
N PHE A 11 -16.53 -20.11 -1.77
CA PHE A 11 -16.48 -21.57 -1.99
C PHE A 11 -17.47 -22.05 -3.06
N LYS A 12 -18.51 -21.24 -3.34
CA LYS A 12 -19.50 -21.48 -4.41
C LYS A 12 -19.07 -20.90 -5.77
N GLY A 13 -17.93 -20.22 -5.84
CA GLY A 13 -17.45 -19.53 -7.05
C GLY A 13 -18.07 -18.14 -7.26
N GLU A 14 -18.81 -17.62 -6.29
CA GLU A 14 -19.43 -16.29 -6.37
C GLU A 14 -18.47 -15.19 -5.91
N ASN A 15 -18.74 -13.95 -6.34
CA ASN A 15 -18.02 -12.78 -5.84
C ASN A 15 -18.23 -12.62 -4.33
N LEU A 16 -17.17 -12.22 -3.64
CA LEU A 16 -17.23 -11.88 -2.23
C LEU A 16 -17.85 -10.48 -2.04
N PRO A 17 -18.42 -10.18 -0.87
CA PRO A 17 -18.83 -8.82 -0.53
C PRO A 17 -17.68 -7.84 -0.76
N SER A 18 -17.98 -6.65 -1.29
CA SER A 18 -16.94 -5.65 -1.52
C SER A 18 -16.34 -5.18 -0.20
N ALA A 19 -15.07 -4.77 -0.21
CA ALA A 19 -14.41 -4.26 0.99
C ALA A 19 -15.16 -3.07 1.60
N ARG A 20 -15.83 -2.26 0.77
CA ARG A 20 -16.67 -1.15 1.21
C ARG A 20 -17.93 -1.64 1.93
N GLN A 21 -18.64 -2.60 1.37
CA GLN A 21 -19.82 -3.17 2.02
C GLN A 21 -19.47 -3.76 3.39
N VAL A 22 -18.35 -4.50 3.48
CA VAL A 22 -17.85 -5.03 4.76
C VAL A 22 -17.50 -3.89 5.72
N SER A 23 -16.82 -2.84 5.24
CA SER A 23 -16.48 -1.68 6.05
C SER A 23 -17.71 -1.03 6.67
N LEU A 24 -18.73 -0.72 5.85
CA LEU A 24 -19.99 -0.11 6.29
C LEU A 24 -20.81 -0.98 7.23
N THR A 25 -20.73 -2.31 7.08
CA THR A 25 -21.49 -3.26 7.90
C THR A 25 -20.81 -3.54 9.24
N VAL A 26 -19.48 -3.62 9.26
CA VAL A 26 -18.71 -4.09 10.43
C VAL A 26 -18.14 -2.93 11.26
N HIS A 27 -17.68 -1.86 10.61
CA HIS A 27 -17.04 -0.74 11.29
C HIS A 27 -18.08 0.35 11.55
N SER A 28 -18.38 0.57 12.82
CA SER A 28 -19.17 1.72 13.27
C SER A 28 -18.24 2.83 13.74
N ASP A 29 -18.59 4.08 13.42
CA ASP A 29 -17.91 5.23 13.98
C ASP A 29 -18.24 5.37 15.48
N SER A 30 -17.21 5.40 16.32
CA SER A 30 -17.35 5.59 17.77
C SER A 30 -16.06 6.13 18.35
N GLU A 31 -16.11 7.35 18.90
CA GLU A 31 -15.00 7.89 19.68
C GLU A 31 -15.00 7.30 21.09
N ARG A 32 -14.04 6.42 21.37
CA ARG A 32 -13.81 5.85 22.70
C ARG A 32 -12.33 5.95 23.05
N PRO A 33 -11.89 7.04 23.70
CA PRO A 33 -10.49 7.18 24.09
C PRO A 33 -10.12 6.11 25.11
N HIS A 34 -8.91 5.58 24.99
CA HIS A 34 -8.41 4.56 25.91
C HIS A 34 -7.74 5.23 27.12
N SER A 35 -8.05 4.80 28.34
CA SER A 35 -7.61 5.47 29.59
C SER A 35 -6.10 5.42 29.85
N HIS A 36 -5.40 4.46 29.24
CA HIS A 36 -3.97 4.20 29.49
C HIS A 36 -3.09 4.25 28.22
N LEU A 37 -3.66 4.59 27.06
CA LEU A 37 -2.90 4.63 25.81
C LEU A 37 -2.93 6.06 25.26
N THR A 38 -1.76 6.53 24.85
CA THR A 38 -1.63 7.79 24.15
C THR A 38 -1.61 7.56 22.65
N VAL A 39 -1.93 8.60 21.88
CA VAL A 39 -1.83 8.59 20.41
C VAL A 39 -0.41 8.24 19.95
N PHE A 40 0.61 8.53 20.76
CA PHE A 40 2.00 8.18 20.47
C PHE A 40 2.19 6.68 20.21
N LEU A 41 1.43 5.79 20.86
CA LEU A 41 1.53 4.35 20.59
C LEU A 41 1.19 4.01 19.14
N ALA A 42 0.14 4.61 18.58
CA ALA A 42 -0.26 4.36 17.20
C ALA A 42 0.80 4.87 16.21
N ILE A 43 1.35 6.06 16.46
CA ILE A 43 2.40 6.65 15.63
C ILE A 43 3.70 5.84 15.71
N PHE A 44 4.09 5.39 16.91
CA PHE A 44 5.28 4.56 17.09
C PHE A 44 5.10 3.18 16.43
N ALA A 45 3.90 2.60 16.49
CA ALA A 45 3.58 1.36 15.80
C ALA A 45 3.69 1.50 14.27
N GLU A 46 3.23 2.63 13.70
CA GLU A 46 3.42 2.94 12.28
C GLU A 46 4.89 3.11 11.92
N PHE A 47 5.68 3.78 12.76
CA PHE A 47 7.13 3.92 12.58
C PHE A 47 7.84 2.57 12.53
N VAL A 48 7.54 1.68 13.49
CA VAL A 48 8.10 0.31 13.53
C VAL A 48 7.62 -0.52 12.33
N PHE A 49 6.36 -0.39 11.93
CA PHE A 49 5.82 -1.09 10.78
C PHE A 49 6.55 -0.71 9.49
N HIS A 50 6.79 0.58 9.27
CA HIS A 50 7.54 1.06 8.10
C HIS A 50 9.02 0.65 8.11
N ASP A 51 9.58 0.30 9.26
CA ASP A 51 10.97 -0.18 9.36
C ASP A 51 11.13 -1.62 8.84
N ILE A 52 10.07 -2.43 8.93
CA ILE A 52 10.11 -3.87 8.58
C ILE A 52 9.28 -4.23 7.35
N PHE A 53 8.35 -3.37 6.94
CA PHE A 53 7.40 -3.69 5.89
C PHE A 53 6.95 -2.49 5.04
N HIS A 54 7.12 -2.63 3.73
CA HIS A 54 6.58 -1.72 2.73
C HIS A 54 6.25 -2.50 1.46
N THR A 55 4.96 -2.75 1.23
CA THR A 55 4.48 -3.37 -0.02
C THR A 55 4.19 -2.29 -1.06
N SER A 56 4.96 -2.27 -2.14
CA SER A 56 4.72 -1.29 -3.20
C SER A 56 3.51 -1.64 -4.06
N GLN A 57 2.90 -0.61 -4.65
CA GLN A 57 1.85 -0.75 -5.64
C GLN A 57 2.46 -0.90 -7.03
N THR A 58 1.83 -1.69 -7.90
CA THR A 58 2.27 -1.76 -9.30
C THR A 58 2.18 -0.37 -9.93
N ALA A 59 3.27 0.09 -10.54
CA ALA A 59 3.30 1.32 -11.28
C ALA A 59 3.11 1.08 -12.78
N GLY A 60 2.53 2.04 -13.48
CA GLY A 60 2.40 2.03 -14.93
C GLY A 60 3.72 2.37 -15.62
N TYR A 61 3.65 2.61 -16.93
CA TYR A 61 4.80 2.97 -17.74
C TYR A 61 5.60 4.13 -17.12
N ARG A 62 6.93 3.97 -16.99
CA ARG A 62 7.83 4.97 -16.35
C ARG A 62 7.39 5.44 -14.96
N GLY A 63 6.77 4.58 -14.16
CA GLY A 63 6.40 4.91 -12.78
C GLY A 63 5.11 5.72 -12.64
N HIS A 64 4.33 5.90 -13.71
CA HIS A 64 3.07 6.65 -13.63
C HIS A 64 2.05 5.90 -12.76
N ARG A 65 1.26 6.65 -11.98
CA ARG A 65 0.18 6.09 -11.17
C ARG A 65 -0.91 5.48 -12.04
N ILE A 66 -1.37 4.29 -11.69
CA ILE A 66 -2.45 3.59 -12.40
C ILE A 66 -3.81 4.11 -11.90
N ARG A 67 -4.71 4.41 -12.85
CA ARG A 67 -6.09 4.81 -12.57
C ARG A 67 -7.03 3.65 -12.87
N CYS A 68 -7.84 3.27 -11.89
CA CYS A 68 -8.79 2.15 -11.99
C CYS A 68 -10.27 2.57 -11.94
N CYS A 69 -10.53 3.85 -11.65
CA CYS A 69 -11.90 4.41 -11.60
C CYS A 69 -12.17 5.33 -12.78
N GLY A 70 -13.37 5.23 -13.35
CA GLY A 70 -13.78 6.02 -14.53
C GLY A 70 -12.98 5.67 -15.79
N VAL A 71 -12.50 4.42 -15.87
CA VAL A 71 -11.76 3.89 -17.03
C VAL A 71 -12.63 2.83 -17.69
N PRO A 72 -12.85 2.89 -19.02
CA PRO A 72 -13.68 1.90 -19.70
C PRO A 72 -13.00 0.52 -19.67
N PRO A 73 -13.76 -0.59 -19.67
CA PRO A 73 -13.21 -1.94 -19.46
C PRO A 73 -12.07 -2.33 -20.41
N ASN A 74 -12.09 -1.85 -21.65
CA ASN A 74 -11.07 -2.12 -22.66
C ASN A 74 -9.74 -1.37 -22.43
N LEU A 75 -9.75 -0.32 -21.59
CA LEU A 75 -8.55 0.44 -21.20
C LEU A 75 -8.14 0.18 -19.75
N LEU A 76 -8.83 -0.72 -19.06
CA LEU A 76 -8.56 -1.02 -17.66
C LEU A 76 -7.23 -1.77 -17.54
N HIS A 77 -6.34 -1.27 -16.68
CA HIS A 77 -5.06 -1.92 -16.46
C HIS A 77 -5.26 -3.29 -15.77
N PRO A 78 -4.51 -4.35 -16.13
CA PRO A 78 -4.68 -5.70 -15.53
C PRO A 78 -4.47 -5.75 -14.01
N GLU A 79 -3.72 -4.78 -13.48
CA GLU A 79 -3.43 -4.63 -12.05
C GLU A 79 -4.49 -3.82 -11.30
N CYS A 80 -5.55 -3.38 -11.97
CA CYS A 80 -6.67 -2.71 -11.33
C CYS A 80 -7.55 -3.70 -10.57
N TYR A 81 -7.90 -3.33 -9.35
CA TYR A 81 -8.85 -4.07 -8.53
C TYR A 81 -9.69 -3.11 -7.70
N SER A 82 -10.32 -2.16 -8.38
CA SER A 82 -11.10 -1.09 -7.74
C SER A 82 -12.18 -1.64 -6.83
N ILE A 83 -12.40 -0.93 -5.72
CA ILE A 83 -13.46 -1.28 -4.76
C ILE A 83 -14.72 -0.57 -5.21
N THR A 84 -15.72 -1.36 -5.61
CA THR A 84 -17.04 -0.87 -6.05
C THR A 84 -18.11 -1.20 -5.01
N ASP A 85 -19.18 -0.42 -5.00
CA ASP A 85 -20.36 -0.66 -4.15
C ASP A 85 -21.62 -0.55 -5.00
N ASN A 86 -22.30 -1.69 -5.13
CA ASN A 86 -23.53 -1.81 -5.91
C ASN A 86 -24.80 -1.76 -5.03
N SER A 87 -24.65 -1.50 -3.72
CA SER A 87 -25.73 -1.70 -2.74
C SER A 87 -26.67 -0.50 -2.57
N THR A 88 -26.29 0.70 -3.02
CA THR A 88 -27.15 1.90 -2.93
C THR A 88 -27.68 2.31 -4.29
N SER A 89 -28.99 2.17 -4.47
CA SER A 89 -29.76 2.56 -5.66
C SER A 89 -29.72 4.07 -6.00
N ASN A 90 -29.15 4.90 -5.12
CA ASN A 90 -29.01 6.34 -5.32
C ASN A 90 -27.61 6.79 -4.90
N LYS A 91 -26.71 6.93 -5.89
CA LYS A 91 -25.55 7.85 -5.98
C LYS A 91 -24.50 7.22 -6.90
N GLU A 92 -24.19 7.94 -7.97
CA GLU A 92 -23.01 7.85 -8.85
C GLU A 92 -21.98 6.78 -8.46
N ASP A 93 -21.75 5.82 -9.37
CA ASP A 93 -20.70 4.79 -9.39
C ASP A 93 -19.55 5.03 -8.40
N LEU A 94 -19.74 4.65 -7.14
CA LEU A 94 -18.73 4.92 -6.13
C LEU A 94 -17.60 3.91 -6.27
N CYS A 95 -16.56 4.34 -6.98
CA CYS A 95 -15.34 3.59 -7.21
C CYS A 95 -14.22 4.16 -6.35
N VAL A 96 -13.63 3.33 -5.49
CA VAL A 96 -12.38 3.66 -4.81
C VAL A 96 -11.23 3.10 -5.63
N ASN A 97 -10.30 3.99 -6.01
CA ASN A 97 -9.14 3.61 -6.83
C ASN A 97 -8.24 2.67 -6.03
N TYR A 98 -8.08 1.44 -6.51
CA TYR A 98 -7.20 0.46 -5.88
C TYR A 98 -6.43 -0.30 -6.96
N VAL A 99 -5.10 -0.25 -6.82
CA VAL A 99 -4.12 -0.92 -7.67
C VAL A 99 -3.48 -2.01 -6.85
N ARG A 100 -3.35 -3.20 -7.42
CA ARG A 100 -2.76 -4.35 -6.74
C ARG A 100 -1.28 -4.09 -6.41
N SER A 101 -0.84 -4.70 -5.32
CA SER A 101 0.57 -4.71 -4.91
C SER A 101 1.47 -5.31 -5.99
N SER A 102 2.66 -4.73 -6.17
CA SER A 102 3.69 -5.24 -7.08
C SER A 102 4.02 -6.70 -6.79
N ASN A 103 4.20 -7.50 -7.84
CA ASN A 103 4.59 -8.89 -7.70
C ASN A 103 6.11 -9.04 -7.49
N ALA A 104 6.48 -9.99 -6.64
CA ALA A 104 7.86 -10.46 -6.52
C ALA A 104 8.08 -11.70 -7.41
N PRO A 105 9.22 -11.80 -8.12
CA PRO A 105 9.64 -13.07 -8.68
C PRO A 105 9.96 -14.05 -7.55
N ARG A 106 9.59 -15.32 -7.72
CA ARG A 106 9.94 -16.38 -6.76
C ARG A 106 11.45 -16.66 -6.81
N ALA A 107 11.97 -17.25 -5.74
CA ALA A 107 13.36 -17.72 -5.71
C ALA A 107 13.66 -18.61 -6.94
N GLY A 108 14.76 -18.31 -7.64
CA GLY A 108 15.12 -19.03 -8.86
C GLY A 108 14.26 -18.72 -10.10
N CYS A 109 13.47 -17.65 -10.08
CA CYS A 109 12.59 -17.24 -11.20
C CYS A 109 11.59 -18.32 -11.63
N THR A 110 11.21 -19.21 -10.73
CA THR A 110 10.26 -20.29 -11.02
C THR A 110 8.84 -19.75 -11.15
N LEU A 111 8.04 -20.38 -12.01
CA LEU A 111 6.61 -20.14 -12.09
C LEU A 111 5.90 -20.59 -10.79
N GLY A 112 4.81 -19.91 -10.44
CA GLY A 112 4.00 -20.27 -9.27
C GLY A 112 3.00 -19.19 -8.89
N PRO A 113 2.36 -19.34 -7.72
CA PRO A 113 1.46 -18.33 -7.18
C PRO A 113 2.13 -16.97 -7.03
N ARG A 114 1.35 -15.90 -7.20
CA ARG A 114 1.80 -14.52 -7.06
C ARG A 114 2.20 -14.21 -5.61
N GLU A 115 3.44 -13.78 -5.43
CA GLU A 115 3.98 -13.24 -4.18
C GLU A 115 4.16 -11.72 -4.30
N GLN A 116 4.19 -10.99 -3.17
CA GLN A 116 4.37 -9.54 -3.12
C GLN A 116 5.79 -9.19 -2.64
N ILE A 117 6.31 -8.08 -3.13
CA ILE A 117 7.64 -7.59 -2.74
C ILE A 117 7.57 -6.69 -1.51
N ASN A 118 8.45 -6.95 -0.54
CA ASN A 118 8.80 -5.99 0.51
C ASN A 118 9.94 -5.10 0.00
N GLN A 119 9.75 -3.78 0.02
CA GLN A 119 10.75 -2.81 -0.45
C GLN A 119 11.66 -2.25 0.64
N VAL A 120 11.49 -2.70 1.88
CA VAL A 120 12.38 -2.36 3.00
C VAL A 120 13.08 -3.59 3.54
N THR A 121 14.07 -3.37 4.40
CA THR A 121 14.71 -4.46 5.15
C THR A 121 13.68 -5.14 6.07
N SER A 122 13.92 -6.41 6.41
CA SER A 122 13.05 -7.16 7.33
C SER A 122 13.43 -6.99 8.81
N PHE A 123 14.47 -6.21 9.10
CA PHE A 123 15.05 -6.06 10.42
C PHE A 123 14.64 -4.71 11.02
N LEU A 124 14.67 -4.63 12.35
CA LEU A 124 14.56 -3.36 13.06
C LEU A 124 15.94 -2.69 13.07
N ASP A 125 16.28 -2.03 11.97
CA ASP A 125 17.58 -1.39 11.74
C ASP A 125 17.50 0.12 11.48
N GLY A 126 16.30 0.71 11.59
CA GLY A 126 16.09 2.13 11.34
C GLY A 126 16.17 2.49 9.86
N SER A 127 15.82 1.57 8.96
CA SER A 127 15.66 1.79 7.52
C SER A 127 14.70 2.93 7.18
N VAL A 128 13.69 3.20 8.03
CA VAL A 128 12.85 4.41 7.93
C VAL A 128 13.67 5.71 8.01
N ILE A 129 14.79 5.71 8.75
CA ILE A 129 15.68 6.86 8.92
C ILE A 129 16.78 6.84 7.86
N TYR A 130 17.40 5.68 7.63
CA TYR A 130 18.65 5.56 6.87
C TYR A 130 18.45 5.14 5.41
N GLY A 131 17.27 4.65 5.05
CA GLY A 131 16.96 4.11 3.74
C GLY A 131 17.20 2.61 3.64
N SER A 132 16.52 1.97 2.68
CA SER A 132 16.61 0.52 2.43
C SER A 132 17.44 0.15 1.20
N SER A 133 18.09 1.14 0.57
CA SER A 133 18.95 0.94 -0.59
C SER A 133 20.19 1.83 -0.53
N GLU A 134 21.29 1.38 -1.14
CA GLU A 134 22.52 2.17 -1.26
C GLU A 134 22.30 3.52 -1.94
N GLU A 135 21.38 3.60 -2.91
CA GLU A 135 21.05 4.87 -3.56
C GLU A 135 20.40 5.85 -2.57
N GLU A 136 19.43 5.37 -1.78
CA GLU A 136 18.73 6.17 -0.79
C GLU A 136 19.66 6.61 0.35
N VAL A 137 20.45 5.68 0.89
CA VAL A 137 21.47 5.96 1.91
C VAL A 137 22.43 7.05 1.43
N ARG A 138 22.91 6.96 0.18
CA ARG A 138 23.80 7.99 -0.40
C ARG A 138 23.09 9.33 -0.58
N ARG A 139 21.81 9.32 -0.97
CA ARG A 139 21.02 10.55 -1.13
C ARG A 139 20.81 11.28 0.19
N LEU A 140 20.56 10.54 1.27
CA LEU A 140 20.23 11.08 2.60
C LEU A 140 21.45 11.58 3.39
N ARG A 141 22.66 11.08 3.12
CA ARG A 141 23.88 11.47 3.85
C ARG A 141 24.42 12.84 3.40
N ALA A 142 24.88 13.64 4.36
CA ALA A 142 25.55 14.91 4.08
C ALA A 142 27.04 14.74 3.74
N TYR A 143 27.61 13.58 4.07
CA TYR A 143 29.05 13.27 3.90
C TYR A 143 30.01 14.24 4.61
N LYS A 144 29.50 15.00 5.58
CA LYS A 144 30.27 15.92 6.42
C LYS A 144 30.13 15.50 7.86
N GLY A 145 31.25 15.12 8.50
CA GLY A 145 31.25 14.72 9.92
C GLY A 145 30.35 13.52 10.27
N GLY A 146 30.00 12.67 9.30
CA GLY A 146 29.08 11.54 9.52
C GLY A 146 27.59 11.92 9.61
N LEU A 147 27.23 13.16 9.27
CA LEU A 147 25.87 13.67 9.40
C LEU A 147 24.94 13.25 8.26
N MET A 148 23.64 13.25 8.56
CA MET A 148 22.54 13.22 7.59
C MET A 148 22.32 14.62 7.02
N LYS A 149 21.75 14.72 5.82
CA LYS A 149 21.27 15.99 5.29
C LYS A 149 20.10 16.45 6.13
N THR A 150 20.10 17.74 6.42
CA THR A 150 18.98 18.46 7.00
C THR A 150 18.49 19.47 5.98
N GLN A 151 17.27 19.95 6.14
CA GLN A 151 16.82 21.12 5.39
C GLN A 151 17.63 22.33 5.87
N GLU A 152 18.38 22.96 4.96
CA GLU A 152 18.99 24.27 5.18
C GLU A 152 18.03 25.32 4.60
N ASP A 153 17.65 26.28 5.44
CA ASP A 153 16.70 27.38 5.24
C ASP A 153 15.18 27.09 5.24
N LEU A 154 14.50 27.99 5.95
CA LEU A 154 13.10 27.99 6.40
C LEU A 154 12.10 28.45 5.33
N ASP A 155 12.47 28.44 4.05
CA ASP A 155 11.62 28.94 2.96
C ASP A 155 11.29 27.83 1.98
N LEU A 156 10.59 26.77 2.42
CA LEU A 156 9.84 25.86 1.55
C LEU A 156 8.95 24.92 2.39
N LEU A 157 7.83 25.45 2.85
CA LEU A 157 6.57 24.73 2.73
C LEU A 157 5.84 25.37 1.53
N PRO A 158 5.28 24.61 0.57
CA PRO A 158 4.22 25.14 -0.27
C PRO A 158 3.00 25.53 0.55
#